data_AF-A0A5M8PM90-F1
#
_entry.id   AF-A0A5M8PM90-F1
#
_cell.length_a   1.000
_cell.length_b   1.000
_cell.length_c   1.000
_cell.angle_alpha   90.00
_cell.angle_beta   90.00
_cell.angle_gamma   90.00
#
_symmetry.space_group_name_H-M   'P 1'
#
loop_
_entity.id
_entity.type
_entity.pdbx_description
1 polymer ?
#
loop_
_entity_poly.entity_id
_entity_poly.type
_entity_poly.pdbx_seq_one_letter_code
_entity_poly.pdbx_strand_id
1 'polypeptide(L)'
;MRVLVLFSASFLNLFFQARSASLLSRTLVCANDGITKAGTLFNRREVALSPVNPQPRAPIPLPPSPLIWCGIGTTTYLIIDYYNEFPEGSPTSPIILSVLRDAIVSINDYIQQHGDGLIAGGQYKFADYGTSWLSVNAGNHQQTWGVLRTAIEAFAHYMITYSTYGSAGFQIFDGRNQVAYGTLYAVA
;
A
#
# COMPACT_ATOMS: atom_id res chain seq x y z
N MET A 1 -51.17 -0.81 65.91
CA MET A 1 -51.74 -1.37 64.66
C MET A 1 -51.49 -0.36 63.54
N ARG A 2 -50.38 -0.49 62.81
CA ARG A 2 -50.02 0.39 61.67
C ARG A 2 -49.84 -0.51 60.45
N VAL A 3 -50.70 -0.33 59.46
CA VAL A 3 -50.67 -1.04 58.18
C VAL A 3 -49.78 -0.24 57.24
N LEU A 4 -48.76 -0.88 56.66
CA LEU A 4 -47.82 -0.27 55.73
C LEU A 4 -48.04 -0.93 54.36
N VAL A 5 -48.61 -0.17 53.43
CA VAL A 5 -48.88 -0.60 52.04
C VAL A 5 -47.65 -0.25 51.19
N LEU A 6 -47.00 -1.25 50.61
CA LEU A 6 -45.91 -1.08 49.65
C LEU A 6 -46.46 -1.22 48.22
N PHE A 7 -46.36 -0.16 47.43
CA PHE A 7 -46.62 -0.16 45.99
C PHE A 7 -45.34 -0.57 45.24
N SER A 8 -45.39 -1.64 44.44
CA SER A 8 -44.30 -2.00 43.53
C SER A 8 -44.47 -1.28 42.19
N ALA A 9 -43.48 -0.48 41.79
CA ALA A 9 -43.41 0.11 40.46
C ALA A 9 -42.68 -0.85 39.50
N SER A 10 -43.39 -1.34 38.48
CA SER A 10 -42.82 -2.16 37.40
C SER A 10 -42.19 -1.26 36.34
N PHE A 11 -40.87 -1.32 36.17
CA PHE A 11 -40.16 -0.65 35.08
C PHE A 11 -40.19 -1.52 33.81
N LEU A 12 -40.80 -1.02 32.73
CA LEU A 12 -40.67 -1.60 31.39
C LEU A 12 -39.29 -1.26 30.81
N ASN A 13 -38.44 -2.28 30.62
CA ASN A 13 -37.20 -2.15 29.85
C ASN A 13 -37.52 -2.26 28.34
N LEU A 14 -37.42 -1.14 27.63
CA LEU A 14 -37.36 -1.11 26.17
C LEU A 14 -35.96 -1.52 25.72
N PHE A 15 -35.79 -2.77 25.32
CA PHE A 15 -34.56 -3.24 24.67
C PHE A 15 -34.48 -2.67 23.25
N PHE A 16 -33.67 -1.62 23.06
CA PHE A 16 -33.24 -1.20 21.72
C PHE A 16 -32.30 -2.27 21.14
N GLN A 17 -32.81 -3.06 20.20
CA GLN A 17 -32.01 -4.00 19.43
C GLN A 17 -31.14 -3.20 18.45
N ALA A 18 -29.89 -2.95 18.83
CA ALA A 18 -28.91 -2.34 17.95
C ALA A 18 -28.70 -3.26 16.73
N ARG A 19 -29.24 -2.86 15.57
CA ARG A 19 -28.94 -3.52 14.30
C ARG A 19 -27.48 -3.24 13.95
N SER A 20 -26.63 -4.25 14.07
CA SER A 20 -25.29 -4.22 13.51
C SER A 20 -25.41 -3.99 12.00
N ALA A 21 -25.10 -2.78 11.55
CA ALA A 21 -24.92 -2.53 10.13
C ALA A 21 -23.73 -3.37 9.66
N SER A 22 -23.94 -4.29 8.74
CA SER A 22 -22.80 -4.97 8.10
C SER A 22 -22.02 -3.91 7.34
N LEU A 23 -20.78 -3.69 7.73
CA LEU A 23 -19.85 -2.90 6.94
C LEU A 23 -19.65 -3.68 5.63
N LEU A 24 -20.31 -3.25 4.56
CA LEU A 24 -19.99 -3.72 3.22
C LEU A 24 -18.47 -3.55 3.05
N SER A 25 -17.79 -4.64 2.69
CA SER A 25 -16.37 -4.61 2.35
C SER A 25 -16.17 -3.52 1.31
N ARG A 26 -15.53 -2.41 1.69
CA ARG A 26 -15.19 -1.35 0.74
C ARG A 26 -14.37 -2.01 -0.35
N THR A 27 -14.81 -1.92 -1.60
CA THR A 27 -14.01 -2.36 -2.74
C THR A 27 -12.68 -1.62 -2.67
N LEU A 28 -11.58 -2.36 -2.54
CA LEU A 28 -10.23 -1.82 -2.59
C LEU A 28 -9.99 -1.34 -4.04
N VAL A 29 -9.74 -0.04 -4.21
CA VAL A 29 -9.56 0.61 -5.51
C VAL A 29 -8.16 1.20 -5.58
N CYS A 30 -7.49 1.01 -6.71
CA CYS A 30 -6.18 1.54 -7.01
C CYS A 30 -6.23 3.07 -7.07
N ALA A 31 -5.40 3.76 -6.30
CA ALA A 31 -5.34 5.21 -6.35
C ALA A 31 -4.67 5.76 -7.62
N ASN A 32 -3.99 4.91 -8.39
CA ASN A 32 -3.38 5.28 -9.68
C ASN A 32 -4.40 5.88 -10.66
N ASP A 33 -5.62 5.34 -10.70
CA ASP A 33 -6.69 5.77 -11.62
C ASP A 33 -8.02 6.06 -10.90
N GLY A 34 -8.14 5.68 -9.62
CA GLY A 34 -9.33 5.88 -8.81
C GLY A 34 -10.52 5.00 -9.19
N ILE A 35 -10.36 4.01 -10.09
CA ILE A 35 -11.46 3.18 -10.60
C ILE A 35 -11.11 1.68 -10.66
N THR A 36 -9.86 1.30 -10.84
CA THR A 36 -9.48 -0.10 -10.97
C THR A 36 -9.54 -0.80 -9.64
N LYS A 37 -10.17 -1.98 -9.61
CA LYS A 37 -10.20 -2.83 -8.41
C LYS A 37 -8.82 -3.42 -8.14
N ALA A 38 -8.31 -3.25 -6.92
CA ALA A 38 -7.04 -3.82 -6.50
C ALA A 38 -7.04 -5.36 -6.64
N GLY A 39 -5.94 -5.91 -7.12
CA GLY A 39 -5.80 -7.34 -7.39
C GLY A 39 -6.42 -7.82 -8.70
N THR A 40 -6.98 -6.91 -9.51
CA THR A 40 -7.32 -7.20 -10.92
C THR A 40 -6.22 -6.67 -11.85
N LEU A 41 -6.21 -7.14 -13.10
CA LEU A 41 -5.20 -6.73 -14.08
C LEU A 41 -5.29 -5.20 -14.29
N PHE A 42 -4.25 -4.47 -13.89
CA PHE A 42 -4.19 -3.03 -14.04
C PHE A 42 -3.65 -2.66 -15.43
N ASN A 43 -4.51 -2.26 -16.36
CA ASN A 43 -4.09 -1.95 -17.73
C ASN A 43 -3.58 -0.50 -17.83
N ARG A 44 -2.35 -0.30 -18.34
CA ARG A 44 -1.78 1.04 -18.56
C ARG A 44 -2.70 1.95 -19.37
N ARG A 45 -3.45 1.39 -20.34
CA ARG A 45 -4.33 2.18 -21.21
C ARG A 45 -5.56 2.76 -20.48
N GLU A 46 -5.89 2.23 -19.31
CA GLU A 46 -6.99 2.69 -18.46
C GLU A 46 -6.57 3.82 -17.52
N VAL A 47 -5.25 4.04 -17.34
CA VAL A 47 -4.73 5.29 -16.79
C VAL A 47 -4.99 6.36 -17.83
N ALA A 48 -6.22 6.90 -17.81
CA ALA A 48 -6.64 7.94 -18.71
C ALA A 48 -5.53 8.98 -18.73
N LEU A 49 -4.98 9.21 -19.92
CA LEU A 49 -4.25 10.43 -20.24
C LEU A 49 -5.29 11.55 -20.11
N SER A 50 -5.66 11.94 -18.88
CA SER A 50 -6.26 13.24 -18.66
C SER A 50 -5.29 14.21 -19.31
N PRO A 51 -5.71 14.95 -20.35
CA PRO A 51 -4.81 15.78 -21.12
C PRO A 51 -4.05 16.63 -20.11
N VAL A 52 -2.73 16.50 -20.15
CA VAL A 52 -1.82 17.30 -19.33
C VAL A 52 -2.01 18.73 -19.82
N ASN A 53 -3.00 19.41 -19.24
CA ASN A 53 -3.11 20.85 -19.35
C ASN A 53 -1.92 21.39 -18.55
N PRO A 54 -0.95 22.07 -19.15
CA PRO A 54 0.26 22.56 -18.49
C PRO A 54 -0.04 23.77 -17.57
N GLN A 55 -1.21 23.79 -16.94
CA GLN A 55 -1.47 24.64 -15.79
C GLN A 55 -0.55 24.17 -14.65
N PRO A 56 0.00 25.08 -13.84
CA PRO A 56 0.66 24.72 -12.59
C PRO A 56 -0.34 23.88 -11.79
N ARG A 57 -0.11 22.57 -11.70
CA ARG A 57 -0.97 21.72 -10.87
C ARG A 57 -0.84 22.26 -9.46
N ALA A 58 -1.94 22.71 -8.88
CA ALA A 58 -2.05 22.79 -7.43
C ALA A 58 -1.53 21.45 -6.87
N PRO A 59 -0.81 21.47 -5.72
CA PRO A 59 -0.33 20.24 -5.10
C PRO A 59 -1.46 19.23 -5.07
N ILE A 60 -1.25 18.05 -5.70
CA ILE A 60 -2.27 17.00 -5.66
C ILE A 60 -2.41 16.64 -4.18
N PRO A 61 -3.60 16.78 -3.57
CA PRO A 61 -3.77 16.45 -2.17
C PRO A 61 -3.33 15.00 -1.96
N LEU A 62 -2.43 14.80 -1.00
CA LEU A 62 -1.99 13.48 -0.58
C LEU A 62 -3.23 12.65 -0.22
N PRO A 63 -3.41 11.47 -0.83
CA PRO A 63 -4.52 10.62 -0.48
C PRO A 63 -4.31 10.10 0.96
N PRO A 64 -5.40 9.84 1.70
CA PRO A 64 -5.30 9.36 3.07
C PRO A 64 -4.56 8.02 3.16
N SER A 65 -3.66 7.89 4.13
CA SER A 65 -2.98 6.64 4.47
C SER A 65 -3.91 5.70 5.26
N PRO A 66 -3.93 4.38 5.00
CA PRO A 66 -3.12 3.69 4.01
C PRO A 66 -3.67 3.82 2.58
N LEU A 67 -2.76 3.97 1.61
CA LEU A 67 -3.09 4.07 0.19
C LEU A 67 -2.92 2.73 -0.52
N ILE A 68 -3.75 2.47 -1.53
CA ILE A 68 -3.61 1.31 -2.39
C ILE A 68 -3.04 1.73 -3.75
N TRP A 69 -1.94 1.12 -4.17
CA TRP A 69 -1.28 1.43 -5.43
C TRP A 69 -0.99 0.18 -6.24
N CYS A 70 -1.41 0.17 -7.50
CA CYS A 70 -1.40 -1.01 -8.36
C CYS A 70 -0.24 -0.99 -9.36
N GLY A 71 0.36 -2.17 -9.58
CA GLY A 71 1.46 -2.39 -10.50
C GLY A 71 0.98 -2.49 -11.94
N ILE A 72 1.62 -1.75 -12.84
CA ILE A 72 1.19 -1.64 -14.23
C ILE A 72 1.31 -2.98 -14.97
N GLY A 73 0.23 -3.40 -15.64
CA GLY A 73 0.18 -4.62 -16.43
C GLY A 73 0.14 -5.90 -15.61
N THR A 74 -0.17 -5.80 -14.31
CA THR A 74 -0.14 -6.93 -13.37
C THR A 74 -1.38 -6.96 -12.47
N THR A 75 -1.50 -8.02 -11.69
CA THR A 75 -2.43 -8.14 -10.56
C THR A 75 -1.77 -7.75 -9.23
N THR A 76 -0.51 -7.33 -9.26
CA THR A 76 0.25 -6.94 -8.06
C THR A 76 -0.17 -5.56 -7.59
N TYR A 77 -0.35 -5.39 -6.29
CA TYR A 77 -0.58 -4.08 -5.69
C TYR A 77 0.03 -3.98 -4.30
N LEU A 78 0.19 -2.74 -3.85
CA LEU A 78 0.65 -2.38 -2.52
C LEU A 78 -0.49 -1.77 -1.71
N ILE A 79 -0.46 -2.05 -0.41
CA ILE A 79 -1.06 -1.16 0.60
C ILE A 79 0.11 -0.45 1.27
N ILE A 80 0.16 0.88 1.16
CA ILE A 80 1.28 1.71 1.62
C ILE A 80 0.82 2.55 2.80
N ASP A 81 1.60 2.53 3.88
CA ASP A 81 1.36 3.31 5.10
C ASP A 81 2.57 4.20 5.41
N TYR A 82 2.43 5.51 5.19
CA TYR A 82 3.49 6.49 5.45
C TYR A 82 3.51 6.93 6.91
N TYR A 83 4.72 7.07 7.44
CA TYR A 83 4.89 7.58 8.81
C TYR A 83 6.00 8.62 8.95
N ASN A 84 6.87 8.80 7.95
CA ASN A 84 7.81 9.93 7.90
C ASN A 84 7.88 10.45 6.47
N GLU A 85 7.42 11.68 6.24
CA GLU A 85 7.45 12.32 4.94
C GLU A 85 8.53 13.40 4.88
N PHE A 86 9.21 13.49 3.74
CA PHE A 86 10.14 14.56 3.41
C PHE A 86 9.51 15.46 2.36
N PRO A 87 9.68 16.79 2.48
CA PRO A 87 9.16 17.72 1.49
C PRO A 87 9.84 17.52 0.13
N GLU A 88 9.11 17.85 -0.93
CA GLU A 88 9.67 17.93 -2.28
C GLU A 88 10.89 18.86 -2.29
N GLY A 89 11.99 18.39 -2.91
CA GLY A 89 13.28 19.09 -2.92
C GLY A 89 14.21 18.74 -1.76
N SER A 90 13.80 17.87 -0.82
CA SER A 90 14.72 17.29 0.15
C SER A 90 15.88 16.56 -0.55
N PRO A 91 17.13 16.69 -0.07
CA PRO A 91 18.26 15.91 -0.61
C PRO A 91 18.07 14.40 -0.45
N THR A 92 17.18 13.96 0.44
CA THR A 92 16.82 12.56 0.66
C THR A 92 16.00 11.95 -0.48
N SER A 93 15.16 12.75 -1.16
CA SER A 93 14.28 12.27 -2.24
C SER A 93 15.04 11.55 -3.37
N PRO A 94 16.11 12.13 -3.98
CA PRO A 94 16.87 11.43 -5.02
C PRO A 94 17.60 10.20 -4.50
N ILE A 95 18.02 10.17 -3.22
CA ILE A 95 18.66 9.00 -2.61
C ILE A 95 17.68 7.83 -2.56
N ILE A 96 16.46 8.07 -2.05
CA ILE A 96 15.42 7.04 -1.99
C ILE A 96 15.14 6.47 -3.38
N LEU A 97 14.94 7.33 -4.39
CA LEU A 97 14.68 6.88 -5.75
C LEU A 97 15.85 6.08 -6.34
N SER A 98 17.10 6.44 -6.02
CA SER A 98 18.26 5.65 -6.44
C SER A 98 18.22 4.26 -5.82
N VAL A 99 17.97 4.15 -4.51
CA VAL A 99 17.90 2.83 -3.84
C VAL A 99 16.80 1.95 -4.41
N LEU A 100 15.61 2.50 -4.68
CA LEU A 100 14.52 1.74 -5.31
C LEU A 100 14.87 1.31 -6.74
N ARG A 101 15.47 2.20 -7.53
CA ARG A 101 15.93 1.89 -8.90
C ARG A 101 17.00 0.81 -8.90
N ASP A 102 18.00 0.92 -8.04
CA ASP A 102 19.14 0.01 -7.99
C ASP A 102 18.70 -1.38 -7.48
N ALA A 103 17.70 -1.42 -6.57
CA ALA A 103 17.01 -2.66 -6.21
C ALA A 103 16.28 -3.30 -7.41
N ILE A 104 15.57 -2.52 -8.22
CA ILE A 104 14.92 -3.02 -9.45
C ILE A 104 15.95 -3.58 -10.43
N VAL A 105 17.09 -2.90 -10.62
CA VAL A 105 18.19 -3.38 -11.47
C VAL A 105 18.71 -4.72 -10.94
N SER A 106 19.02 -4.81 -9.64
CA SER A 106 19.50 -6.05 -9.03
C SER A 106 18.52 -7.22 -9.20
N ILE A 107 17.21 -6.98 -9.06
CA ILE A 107 16.17 -7.99 -9.28
C ILE A 107 16.10 -8.39 -10.76
N ASN A 108 16.17 -7.44 -11.68
CA ASN A 108 16.17 -7.72 -13.11
C ASN A 108 17.39 -8.55 -13.53
N ASP A 109 18.58 -8.25 -12.98
CA ASP A 109 19.79 -9.02 -13.22
C ASP A 109 19.62 -10.46 -12.75
N TYR A 110 19.02 -10.67 -11.57
CA TYR A 110 18.70 -12.01 -11.08
C TYR A 110 17.73 -12.74 -12.01
N ILE A 111 16.62 -12.09 -12.40
CA ILE A 111 15.61 -12.70 -13.29
C ILE A 111 16.22 -13.06 -14.66
N GLN A 112 17.11 -12.22 -15.20
CA GLN A 112 17.78 -12.51 -16.47
C GLN A 112 18.72 -13.72 -16.37
N GLN A 113 19.41 -13.88 -15.24
CA GLN A 113 20.37 -14.97 -15.04
C GLN A 113 19.72 -16.29 -14.62
N HIS A 114 18.64 -16.24 -13.84
CA HIS A 114 18.06 -17.40 -13.17
C HIS A 114 16.58 -17.64 -13.48
N GLY A 115 15.94 -16.74 -14.22
CA GLY A 115 14.50 -16.73 -14.43
C GLY A 115 13.72 -16.10 -13.26
N ASP A 116 12.43 -15.88 -13.48
CA ASP A 116 11.53 -15.54 -12.37
C ASP A 116 11.23 -16.79 -11.54
N GLY A 117 11.03 -16.60 -10.24
CA GLY A 117 10.84 -17.67 -9.29
C GLY A 117 10.76 -17.15 -7.87
N LEU A 118 10.74 -18.08 -6.92
CA LEU A 118 10.62 -17.76 -5.51
C LEU A 118 11.89 -17.06 -5.00
N ILE A 119 11.70 -16.09 -4.11
CA ILE A 119 12.81 -15.50 -3.37
C ILE A 119 13.26 -16.48 -2.29
N ALA A 120 14.51 -16.93 -2.38
CA ALA A 120 15.10 -17.87 -1.43
C ALA A 120 15.04 -17.29 0.00
N GLY A 121 14.65 -18.13 0.97
CA GLY A 121 14.46 -17.70 2.36
C GLY A 121 13.25 -16.78 2.60
N GLY A 122 12.49 -16.45 1.54
CA GLY A 122 11.27 -15.64 1.65
C GLY A 122 11.52 -14.19 2.06
N GLN A 123 12.75 -13.69 1.97
CA GLN A 123 13.11 -12.33 2.35
C GLN A 123 13.97 -11.68 1.27
N TYR A 124 13.72 -10.41 0.99
CA TYR A 124 14.58 -9.57 0.19
C TYR A 124 14.97 -8.32 0.96
N LYS A 125 16.26 -7.98 0.93
CA LYS A 125 16.80 -6.76 1.52
C LYS A 125 17.75 -6.11 0.53
N PHE A 126 17.53 -4.83 0.29
CA PHE A 126 18.44 -3.98 -0.48
C PHE A 126 18.68 -2.70 0.32
N ALA A 127 19.93 -2.31 0.50
CA ALA A 127 20.28 -1.13 1.29
C ALA A 127 21.48 -0.42 0.68
N ASP A 128 21.38 0.89 0.56
CA ASP A 128 22.47 1.77 0.12
C ASP A 128 22.23 3.19 0.65
N TYR A 129 23.30 3.97 0.83
CA TYR A 129 23.24 5.35 1.33
C TYR A 129 22.41 5.54 2.61
N GLY A 130 22.41 4.54 3.51
CA GLY A 130 21.61 4.54 4.74
C GLY A 130 20.10 4.30 4.53
N THR A 131 19.62 4.25 3.30
CA THR A 131 18.23 3.92 2.94
C THR A 131 18.12 2.43 2.62
N SER A 132 17.01 1.80 2.99
CA SER A 132 16.83 0.36 2.75
C SER A 132 15.40 -0.03 2.44
N TRP A 133 15.27 -0.95 1.50
CA TRP A 133 14.06 -1.73 1.24
C TRP A 133 14.19 -3.10 1.91
N LEU A 134 13.17 -3.50 2.67
CA LEU A 134 13.04 -4.82 3.26
C LEU A 134 11.64 -5.37 2.95
N SER A 135 11.55 -6.58 2.40
CA SER A 135 10.30 -7.34 2.29
C SER A 135 10.46 -8.77 2.80
N VAL A 136 9.43 -9.27 3.48
CA VAL A 136 9.39 -10.59 4.10
C VAL A 136 8.07 -11.28 3.71
N ASN A 137 8.15 -12.57 3.44
CA ASN A 137 7.03 -13.45 3.09
C ASN A 137 5.88 -13.34 4.12
N ALA A 138 4.65 -13.17 3.62
CA ALA A 138 3.44 -13.13 4.40
C ALA A 138 2.86 -14.54 4.60
N GLY A 139 3.42 -15.31 5.54
CA GLY A 139 2.74 -16.49 6.09
C GLY A 139 2.46 -17.60 5.07
N ASN A 140 3.47 -17.94 4.25
CA ASN A 140 3.47 -19.04 3.25
C ASN A 140 2.86 -18.70 1.88
N HIS A 141 2.42 -17.47 1.66
CA HIS A 141 2.19 -16.94 0.32
C HIS A 141 3.50 -16.38 -0.21
N GLN A 142 4.21 -17.17 -0.99
CA GLN A 142 5.60 -16.86 -1.35
C GLN A 142 5.67 -15.69 -2.34
N GLN A 143 6.59 -14.76 -2.09
CA GLN A 143 6.96 -13.69 -3.02
C GLN A 143 7.87 -14.23 -4.13
N THR A 144 7.60 -13.83 -5.37
CA THR A 144 8.51 -14.05 -6.50
C THR A 144 9.32 -12.81 -6.82
N TRP A 145 10.40 -12.98 -7.58
CA TRP A 145 11.22 -11.86 -8.07
C TRP A 145 10.41 -10.89 -8.92
N GLY A 146 9.56 -11.38 -9.82
CA GLY A 146 8.70 -10.56 -10.68
C GLY A 146 7.66 -9.75 -9.90
N VAL A 147 7.04 -10.35 -8.88
CA VAL A 147 6.08 -9.64 -8.00
C VAL A 147 6.79 -8.57 -7.19
N LEU A 148 7.97 -8.89 -6.64
CA LEU A 148 8.76 -7.92 -5.88
C LEU A 148 9.21 -6.73 -6.75
N ARG A 149 9.73 -6.98 -7.96
CA ARG A 149 10.08 -5.92 -8.92
C ARG A 149 8.90 -4.98 -9.14
N THR A 150 7.74 -5.56 -9.47
CA THR A 150 6.52 -4.83 -9.76
C THR A 150 6.06 -3.99 -8.56
N ALA A 151 6.19 -4.52 -7.34
CA ALA A 151 5.89 -3.78 -6.12
C ALA A 151 6.83 -2.57 -5.96
N ILE A 152 8.14 -2.74 -6.13
CA ILE A 152 9.10 -1.62 -6.00
C ILE A 152 8.84 -0.55 -7.08
N GLU A 153 8.56 -0.96 -8.32
CA GLU A 153 8.18 -0.03 -9.41
C GLU A 153 6.89 0.74 -9.08
N ALA A 154 5.87 0.04 -8.57
CA ALA A 154 4.62 0.64 -8.13
C ALA A 154 4.87 1.66 -7.01
N PHE A 155 5.69 1.31 -6.01
CA PHE A 155 6.06 2.19 -4.91
C PHE A 155 6.77 3.46 -5.40
N ALA A 156 7.77 3.32 -6.26
CA ALA A 156 8.51 4.45 -6.84
C ALA A 156 7.59 5.34 -7.68
N HIS A 157 6.68 4.75 -8.46
CA HIS A 157 5.71 5.49 -9.27
C HIS A 157 4.76 6.31 -8.39
N TYR A 158 4.31 5.75 -7.25
CA TYR A 158 3.53 6.50 -6.27
C TYR A 158 4.28 7.73 -5.76
N MET A 159 5.54 7.55 -5.32
CA MET A 159 6.35 8.65 -4.77
C MET A 159 6.51 9.80 -5.76
N ILE A 160 6.79 9.45 -7.02
CA ILE A 160 6.93 10.42 -8.11
C ILE A 160 5.60 11.12 -8.41
N THR A 161 4.49 10.39 -8.38
CA THR A 161 3.16 10.94 -8.73
C THR A 161 2.68 11.99 -7.72
N TYR A 162 2.97 11.80 -6.44
CA TYR A 162 2.56 12.71 -5.37
C TYR A 162 3.70 13.58 -4.82
N SER A 163 4.88 13.54 -5.44
CA SER A 163 6.10 14.20 -4.92
C SER A 163 6.33 13.96 -3.42
N THR A 164 6.00 12.76 -2.95
CA THR A 164 6.05 12.39 -1.52
C THR A 164 7.05 11.27 -1.33
N TYR A 165 8.04 11.54 -0.48
CA TYR A 165 9.19 10.67 -0.26
C TYR A 165 9.33 10.44 1.24
N GLY A 166 9.80 9.28 1.66
CA GLY A 166 9.79 9.01 3.08
C GLY A 166 10.01 7.57 3.48
N SER A 167 9.88 7.35 4.79
CA SER A 167 9.77 6.00 5.34
C SER A 167 8.32 5.56 5.38
N ALA A 168 8.10 4.29 5.05
CA ALA A 168 6.78 3.72 4.95
C ALA A 168 6.79 2.23 5.28
N GLY A 169 5.69 1.76 5.84
CA GLY A 169 5.34 0.35 5.89
C GLY A 169 4.56 -0.02 4.65
N PHE A 170 4.65 -1.26 4.21
CA PHE A 170 3.83 -1.73 3.11
C PHE A 170 3.47 -3.20 3.20
N GLN A 171 2.40 -3.55 2.51
CA GLN A 171 1.98 -4.92 2.24
C GLN A 171 1.93 -5.13 0.73
N ILE A 172 2.47 -6.24 0.25
CA ILE A 172 2.49 -6.61 -1.17
C ILE A 172 1.48 -7.72 -1.38
N PHE A 173 0.59 -7.52 -2.33
CA PHE A 173 -0.40 -8.49 -2.75
C PHE A 173 -0.18 -8.86 -4.21
N ASP A 174 -0.44 -10.12 -4.55
CA ASP A 174 -0.62 -10.58 -5.92
C ASP A 174 -2.01 -11.19 -6.08
N GLY A 175 -2.86 -10.50 -6.83
CA GLY A 175 -4.27 -10.85 -6.95
C GLY A 175 -4.99 -10.72 -5.61
N ARG A 176 -5.39 -11.84 -5.01
CA ARG A 176 -6.08 -11.86 -3.70
C ARG A 176 -5.17 -12.23 -2.54
N ASN A 177 -3.93 -12.63 -2.82
CA ASN A 177 -3.03 -13.17 -1.82
C ASN A 177 -2.06 -12.09 -1.38
N GLN A 178 -1.97 -11.86 -0.07
CA GLN A 178 -0.84 -11.10 0.47
C GLN A 178 0.39 -11.99 0.37
N VAL A 179 1.43 -11.56 -0.35
CA VAL A 179 2.65 -12.35 -0.55
C VAL A 179 3.84 -11.84 0.27
N ALA A 180 3.80 -10.57 0.68
CA ALA A 180 4.82 -10.01 1.54
C ALA A 180 4.30 -8.82 2.36
N TYR A 181 5.09 -8.44 3.36
CA TYR A 181 5.03 -7.15 4.02
C TYR A 181 6.44 -6.65 4.26
N GLY A 182 6.59 -5.36 4.51
CA GLY A 182 7.92 -4.77 4.56
C GLY A 182 7.95 -3.31 4.94
N THR A 183 9.14 -2.75 4.85
CA THR A 183 9.42 -1.36 5.16
C THR A 183 10.38 -0.77 4.14
N LEU A 184 10.11 0.46 3.75
CA LEU A 184 11.11 1.37 3.23
C LEU A 184 11.55 2.25 4.38
N TYR A 185 12.82 2.16 4.75
CA TYR A 185 13.44 3.06 5.72
C TYR A 185 14.34 4.03 4.98
N ALA A 186 14.13 5.33 5.21
CA ALA A 186 14.90 6.40 4.61
C ALA A 186 15.60 7.22 5.71
N VAL A 187 16.89 7.48 5.52
CA VAL A 187 17.66 8.36 6.40
C VAL A 187 17.35 9.82 6.06
N ALA A 188 17.09 10.61 7.11
CA ALA A 188 16.89 12.06 6.99
C ALA A 188 18.22 12.78 6.74
#